data_AF-A0A1C2XSV2-F1
#
_entry.id   AF-A0A1C2XSV2-F1
#
_cell.length_a   1.000
_cell.length_b   1.000
_cell.length_c   1.000
_cell.angle_alpha   90.00
_cell.angle_beta   90.00
_cell.angle_gamma   90.00
#
_symmetry.space_group_name_H-M   'P 1'
#
loop_
_entity.id
_entity.type
_entity.pdbx_description
1 polymer ?
#
loop_
_entity_poly.entity_id
_entity_poly.type
_entity_poly.pdbx_seq_one_letter_code
_entity_poly.pdbx_strand_id
1 'polypeptide(L)'
;MDARENLIYSIPAPDGTEILPKKQWLWSKERAYEALKNNELEITQGKDGWVVSTKQYLKDEEGNVRSAKFFSIIDNIYTQHGTNEMIDIFKDAKVFPYPKPSLLIKELLKIGSISNDIILDFFSGSASTAHAIMSLNAEDKGSRKFIMIQTNEEKCDENSEAYKAGFKNICEIGKERIRRAGEKIREDYKDKEGLEDLDIGFKVFRVGDTNIRWFSEAIKSANMEIDEAKLLDKDMLDFNQGYTDIDVVYEILLRHRDIPLSANVEKIEAIGERTYIFTDTVVVCLDEIVNEEIIDKIASLEPMPTKIIFRDSAFGADISLKENSMIRLEAQIKKHSGLEKKAYRIEFI
;
A
#
# COMPACT_ATOMS: atom_id res chain seq x y z
N MET A 1 13.24 -10.02 -41.68
CA MET A 1 14.52 -9.75 -40.97
C MET A 1 15.57 -10.68 -41.53
N ASP A 2 16.58 -10.07 -42.14
CA ASP A 2 17.75 -10.75 -42.68
C ASP A 2 18.59 -11.36 -41.56
N ALA A 3 19.38 -12.38 -41.90
CA ALA A 3 20.25 -13.03 -40.94
C ALA A 3 21.44 -12.12 -40.60
N ARG A 4 21.78 -12.05 -39.31
CA ARG A 4 22.93 -11.29 -38.83
C ARG A 4 24.20 -12.11 -39.05
N GLU A 5 25.12 -11.64 -39.89
CA GLU A 5 26.33 -12.39 -40.28
C GLU A 5 27.15 -12.87 -39.09
N ASN A 6 27.26 -12.06 -38.03
CA ASN A 6 27.98 -12.42 -36.81
C ASN A 6 27.35 -13.58 -36.00
N LEU A 7 26.12 -13.99 -36.34
CA LEU A 7 25.41 -15.12 -35.75
C LEU A 7 25.40 -16.35 -36.67
N ILE A 8 26.10 -16.30 -37.81
CA ILE A 8 26.25 -17.42 -38.74
C ILE A 8 27.68 -17.93 -38.64
N TYR A 9 27.88 -18.97 -37.84
CA TYR A 9 29.15 -19.64 -37.64
C TYR A 9 28.91 -21.12 -37.37
N SER A 10 29.94 -21.95 -37.43
CA SER A 10 29.80 -23.38 -37.15
C SER A 10 30.07 -23.73 -35.68
N ILE A 11 29.41 -24.79 -35.21
CA ILE A 11 29.64 -25.41 -33.89
C ILE A 11 30.10 -26.85 -34.14
N PRO A 12 31.20 -27.32 -33.52
CA PRO A 12 31.70 -28.68 -33.75
C PRO A 12 30.75 -29.73 -33.14
N ALA A 13 30.45 -30.77 -33.92
CA ALA A 13 29.69 -31.93 -33.50
C ALA A 13 30.57 -33.00 -32.83
N PRO A 14 29.99 -33.91 -32.02
CA PRO A 14 30.74 -34.99 -31.36
C PRO A 14 31.49 -35.94 -32.31
N ASP A 15 31.04 -36.09 -33.55
CA ASP A 15 31.68 -36.92 -34.58
C ASP A 15 32.78 -36.17 -35.37
N GLY A 16 33.06 -34.91 -35.01
CA GLY A 16 34.04 -34.05 -35.67
C GLY A 16 33.51 -33.31 -36.90
N THR A 17 32.22 -33.42 -37.23
CA THR A 17 31.58 -32.59 -38.27
C THR A 17 31.24 -31.19 -37.77
N GLU A 18 30.90 -30.27 -38.68
CA GLU A 18 30.54 -28.89 -38.35
C GLU A 18 29.04 -28.65 -38.49
N ILE A 19 28.41 -28.08 -37.46
CA ILE A 19 26.98 -27.77 -37.43
C ILE A 19 26.78 -26.30 -37.80
N LEU A 20 26.05 -26.05 -38.89
CA LEU A 20 25.64 -24.70 -39.30
C LEU A 20 24.16 -24.45 -38.95
N PRO A 21 23.79 -23.22 -38.55
CA PRO A 21 22.41 -22.90 -38.24
C PRO A 21 21.58 -22.85 -39.54
N LYS A 22 20.32 -23.30 -39.49
CA LYS A 22 19.39 -23.17 -40.64
C LYS A 22 19.14 -21.72 -41.06
N LYS A 23 19.27 -20.78 -40.11
CA LYS A 23 19.16 -19.32 -40.36
C LYS A 23 20.28 -18.54 -39.66
N GLN A 24 20.31 -18.60 -38.34
CA GLN A 24 21.35 -17.98 -37.50
C GLN A 24 21.26 -18.56 -36.08
N TRP A 25 22.32 -18.43 -35.28
CA TRP A 25 22.31 -18.73 -33.86
C TRP A 25 21.66 -17.60 -33.03
N LEU A 26 21.34 -17.89 -31.77
CA LEU A 26 20.85 -16.90 -30.80
C LEU A 26 22.00 -16.13 -30.12
N TRP A 27 23.17 -16.75 -30.00
CA TRP A 27 24.33 -16.23 -29.28
C TRP A 27 25.46 -15.88 -30.25
N SER A 28 26.38 -15.01 -29.83
CA SER A 28 27.62 -14.78 -30.59
C SER A 28 28.51 -16.02 -30.54
N LYS A 29 29.47 -16.10 -31.46
CA LYS A 29 30.42 -17.22 -31.52
C LYS A 29 31.15 -17.40 -30.20
N GLU A 30 31.61 -16.32 -29.60
CA GLU A 30 32.36 -16.31 -28.35
C GLU A 30 31.53 -16.93 -27.22
N ARG A 31 30.28 -16.45 -27.03
CA ARG A 31 29.37 -16.96 -26.01
C ARG A 31 29.00 -18.43 -26.24
N ALA A 32 28.73 -18.83 -27.48
CA ALA A 32 28.36 -20.22 -27.75
C ALA A 32 29.52 -21.19 -27.51
N TYR A 33 30.76 -20.79 -27.81
CA TYR A 33 31.94 -21.61 -27.58
C TYR A 33 32.29 -21.68 -26.08
N GLU A 34 32.06 -20.59 -25.34
CA GLU A 34 32.14 -20.60 -23.87
C GLU A 34 31.10 -21.54 -23.26
N ALA A 35 29.84 -21.43 -23.67
CA ALA A 35 28.76 -22.32 -23.24
C ALA A 35 29.03 -23.79 -23.59
N LEU A 36 29.63 -24.07 -24.76
CA LEU A 36 30.05 -25.41 -25.15
C LEU A 36 31.11 -25.95 -24.18
N LYS A 37 32.13 -25.14 -23.84
CA LYS A 37 33.19 -25.49 -22.89
C LYS A 37 32.63 -25.74 -21.48
N ASN A 38 31.62 -24.99 -21.08
CA ASN A 38 30.96 -25.10 -19.78
C ASN A 38 29.89 -26.21 -19.73
N ASN A 39 29.72 -27.00 -20.80
CA ASN A 39 28.70 -28.05 -20.89
C ASN A 39 27.27 -27.49 -20.72
N GLU A 40 27.02 -26.28 -21.19
CA GLU A 40 25.70 -25.62 -21.21
C GLU A 40 24.95 -25.84 -22.54
N LEU A 41 25.64 -26.37 -23.56
CA LEU A 41 25.04 -26.83 -24.81
C LEU A 41 24.88 -28.35 -24.79
N GLU A 42 23.76 -28.83 -25.32
CA GLU A 42 23.49 -30.25 -25.54
C GLU A 42 23.40 -30.49 -27.05
N ILE A 43 24.28 -31.33 -27.57
CA ILE A 43 24.33 -31.67 -29.00
C ILE A 43 23.82 -33.10 -29.17
N THR A 44 22.70 -33.25 -29.88
CA THR A 44 22.03 -34.55 -30.06
C THR A 44 21.84 -34.89 -31.54
N GLN A 45 21.80 -36.18 -31.85
CA GLN A 45 21.54 -36.64 -33.21
C GLN A 45 20.03 -36.60 -33.48
N GLY A 46 19.61 -35.69 -34.36
CA GLY A 46 18.24 -35.63 -34.88
C GLY A 46 18.07 -36.50 -36.13
N LYS A 47 16.83 -36.51 -36.67
CA LYS A 47 16.51 -37.23 -37.92
C LYS A 47 17.27 -36.70 -39.14
N ASP A 48 17.53 -35.38 -39.16
CA ASP A 48 18.13 -34.67 -40.29
C ASP A 48 19.56 -34.16 -39.99
N GLY A 49 20.23 -34.73 -38.98
CA GLY A 49 21.57 -34.35 -38.54
C GLY A 49 21.62 -33.83 -37.11
N TRP A 50 22.77 -33.27 -36.73
CA TRP A 50 23.03 -32.77 -35.38
C TRP A 50 22.18 -31.55 -35.02
N VAL A 51 21.65 -31.54 -33.79
CA VAL A 51 20.85 -30.46 -33.22
C VAL A 51 21.57 -29.92 -31.99
N VAL A 52 21.76 -28.60 -31.94
CA VAL A 52 22.33 -27.89 -30.79
C VAL A 52 21.19 -27.28 -29.97
N SER A 53 21.08 -27.69 -28.72
CA SER A 53 20.12 -27.19 -27.74
C SER A 53 20.86 -26.51 -26.59
N THR A 54 20.25 -25.50 -25.98
CA THR A 54 20.80 -24.85 -24.77
C THR A 54 20.17 -25.45 -23.53
N LYS A 55 20.96 -25.79 -22.52
CA LYS A 55 20.44 -26.23 -21.22
C LYS A 55 19.84 -25.03 -20.49
N GLN A 56 18.56 -25.13 -20.16
CA GLN A 56 17.88 -24.15 -19.33
C GLN A 56 17.66 -24.76 -17.95
N TYR A 57 18.55 -24.44 -17.01
CA TYR A 57 18.45 -24.91 -15.64
C TYR A 57 17.28 -24.24 -14.91
N LEU A 58 16.61 -25.02 -14.05
CA LEU A 58 15.51 -24.52 -13.22
C LEU A 58 16.00 -23.43 -12.26
N LYS A 59 17.25 -23.53 -11.79
CA LYS A 59 17.87 -22.57 -10.89
C LYS A 59 18.96 -21.76 -11.60
N ASP A 60 19.16 -20.52 -11.21
CA ASP A 60 20.33 -19.72 -11.59
C ASP A 60 21.56 -20.05 -10.73
N GLU A 61 22.66 -19.34 -10.94
CA GLU A 61 23.94 -19.55 -10.26
C GLU A 61 23.85 -19.28 -8.74
N GLU A 62 22.87 -18.50 -8.32
CA GLU A 62 22.59 -18.15 -6.92
C GLU A 62 21.64 -19.18 -6.25
N GLY A 63 21.15 -20.16 -7.01
CA GLY A 63 20.22 -21.18 -6.53
C GLY A 63 18.75 -20.76 -6.56
N ASN A 64 18.45 -19.58 -7.10
CA ASN A 64 17.08 -19.08 -7.22
C ASN A 64 16.38 -19.74 -8.40
N VAL A 65 15.12 -20.13 -8.24
CA VAL A 65 14.33 -20.69 -9.34
C VAL A 65 14.11 -19.61 -10.40
N ARG A 66 14.54 -19.87 -11.63
CA ARG A 66 14.36 -18.95 -12.76
C ARG A 66 12.87 -18.78 -13.05
N SER A 67 12.41 -17.54 -13.11
CA SER A 67 11.04 -17.21 -13.51
C SER A 67 10.78 -17.70 -14.93
N ALA A 68 9.62 -18.36 -15.13
CA ALA A 68 9.18 -18.76 -16.46
C ALA A 68 9.04 -17.51 -17.35
N LYS A 69 9.35 -17.67 -18.64
CA LYS A 69 9.07 -16.60 -19.61
C LYS A 69 7.56 -16.47 -19.76
N PHE A 70 7.07 -15.23 -19.67
CA PHE A 70 5.67 -14.95 -19.94
C PHE A 70 5.40 -15.09 -21.43
N PHE A 71 4.26 -15.71 -21.75
CA PHE A 71 3.79 -15.81 -23.13
C PHE A 71 3.14 -14.50 -23.55
N SER A 72 3.28 -14.15 -24.83
CA SER A 72 2.61 -12.96 -25.40
C SER A 72 1.10 -13.12 -25.52
N ILE A 73 0.59 -14.35 -25.37
CA ILE A 73 -0.84 -14.69 -25.45
C ILE A 73 -1.21 -15.39 -24.14
N ILE A 74 -2.26 -14.90 -23.49
CA ILE A 74 -2.91 -15.54 -22.34
C ILE A 74 -4.20 -16.17 -22.87
N ASP A 75 -4.23 -17.49 -23.00
CA ASP A 75 -5.33 -18.25 -23.62
C ASP A 75 -6.12 -19.11 -22.61
N ASN A 76 -5.76 -19.05 -21.33
CA ASN A 76 -6.32 -19.85 -20.24
C ASN A 76 -7.11 -19.02 -19.20
N ILE A 77 -7.28 -17.71 -19.42
CA ILE A 77 -8.01 -16.82 -18.50
C ILE A 77 -9.13 -16.10 -19.26
N TYR A 78 -10.37 -16.48 -18.95
CA TYR A 78 -11.60 -15.94 -19.54
C TYR A 78 -12.39 -15.04 -18.58
N THR A 79 -13.28 -14.21 -19.13
CA THR A 79 -14.19 -13.33 -18.37
C THR A 79 -15.06 -14.09 -17.36
N GLN A 80 -15.43 -15.34 -17.68
CA GLN A 80 -16.22 -16.21 -16.80
C GLN A 80 -15.55 -16.45 -15.44
N HIS A 81 -14.21 -16.47 -15.35
CA HIS A 81 -13.54 -16.61 -14.05
C HIS A 81 -13.87 -15.46 -13.10
N GLY A 82 -13.94 -14.23 -13.62
CA GLY A 82 -14.37 -13.08 -12.83
C GLY A 82 -15.81 -13.24 -12.33
N THR A 83 -16.71 -13.73 -13.18
CA THR A 83 -18.10 -14.03 -12.79
C THR A 83 -18.16 -15.11 -11.70
N ASN A 84 -17.36 -16.18 -11.84
CA ASN A 84 -17.30 -17.26 -10.86
C ASN A 84 -16.76 -16.76 -9.51
N GLU A 85 -15.75 -15.89 -9.51
CA GLU A 85 -15.27 -15.25 -8.27
C GLU A 85 -16.39 -14.49 -7.55
N MET A 86 -17.26 -13.79 -8.28
CA MET A 86 -18.42 -13.11 -7.66
C MET A 86 -19.42 -14.10 -7.06
N ILE A 87 -19.67 -15.24 -7.72
CA ILE A 87 -20.48 -16.31 -7.16
C ILE A 87 -19.82 -16.87 -5.91
N ASP A 88 -18.51 -17.11 -5.91
CA ASP A 88 -17.83 -17.70 -4.77
C ASP A 88 -17.84 -16.78 -3.55
N ILE A 89 -17.61 -15.48 -3.77
CA ILE A 89 -17.48 -14.45 -2.73
C ILE A 89 -18.85 -13.95 -2.24
N PHE A 90 -19.78 -13.69 -3.16
CA PHE A 90 -21.08 -13.08 -2.85
C PHE A 90 -22.25 -14.06 -2.89
N LYS A 91 -22.05 -15.28 -3.38
CA LYS A 91 -23.10 -16.26 -3.69
C LYS A 91 -24.06 -15.79 -4.79
N ASP A 92 -23.72 -14.71 -5.48
CA ASP A 92 -24.48 -14.16 -6.59
C ASP A 92 -23.58 -13.40 -7.57
N ALA A 93 -23.59 -13.82 -8.84
CA ALA A 93 -22.87 -13.16 -9.93
C ALA A 93 -23.39 -11.75 -10.24
N LYS A 94 -24.65 -11.45 -9.91
CA LYS A 94 -25.33 -10.21 -10.30
C LYS A 94 -25.01 -9.03 -9.39
N VAL A 95 -24.30 -9.25 -8.29
CA VAL A 95 -23.85 -8.18 -7.39
C VAL A 95 -22.92 -7.21 -8.11
N PHE A 96 -22.08 -7.68 -9.02
CA PHE A 96 -21.26 -6.80 -9.85
C PHE A 96 -21.13 -7.37 -11.26
N PRO A 97 -21.63 -6.68 -12.30
CA PRO A 97 -21.50 -7.15 -13.67
C PRO A 97 -20.08 -6.88 -14.21
N TYR A 98 -19.57 -7.80 -15.03
CA TYR A 98 -18.28 -7.68 -15.74
C TYR A 98 -17.03 -7.45 -14.86
N PRO A 99 -16.86 -8.14 -13.72
CA PRO A 99 -15.62 -8.08 -12.95
C PRO A 99 -14.44 -8.58 -13.79
N LYS A 100 -13.27 -7.95 -13.68
CA LYS A 100 -12.04 -8.55 -14.23
C LYS A 100 -11.68 -9.79 -13.41
N PRO A 101 -11.25 -10.90 -14.03
CA PRO A 101 -10.70 -12.03 -13.28
C PRO A 101 -9.48 -11.61 -12.46
N SER A 102 -9.45 -11.91 -11.16
CA SER A 102 -8.27 -11.62 -10.32
C SER A 102 -7.04 -12.39 -10.81
N LEU A 103 -7.25 -13.59 -11.38
CA LEU A 103 -6.19 -14.40 -11.98
C LEU A 103 -5.45 -13.67 -13.12
N LEU A 104 -6.18 -12.90 -13.95
CA LEU A 104 -5.56 -12.10 -15.01
C LEU A 104 -4.64 -11.04 -14.42
N ILE A 105 -5.13 -10.30 -13.42
CA ILE A 105 -4.36 -9.25 -12.75
C ILE A 105 -3.14 -9.84 -12.04
N LYS A 106 -3.28 -11.02 -11.42
CA LYS A 106 -2.17 -11.73 -10.78
C LYS A 106 -1.06 -12.07 -11.76
N GLU A 107 -1.38 -12.55 -12.96
CA GLU A 107 -0.38 -12.82 -14.00
C GLU A 107 0.33 -11.54 -14.46
N LEU A 108 -0.40 -10.42 -14.59
CA LEU A 108 0.21 -9.12 -14.89
C LEU A 108 1.13 -8.63 -13.77
N LEU A 109 0.76 -8.84 -12.51
CA LEU A 109 1.59 -8.47 -11.35
C LEU A 109 2.89 -9.27 -11.29
N LYS A 110 2.89 -10.55 -11.68
CA LYS A 110 4.13 -11.35 -11.75
C LYS A 110 5.11 -10.83 -12.82
N ILE A 111 4.62 -10.08 -13.80
CA ILE A 111 5.46 -9.43 -14.83
C ILE A 111 6.01 -8.10 -14.32
N GLY A 112 5.15 -7.29 -13.69
CA GLY A 112 5.40 -5.87 -13.46
C GLY A 112 5.62 -5.45 -12.01
N SER A 113 5.65 -6.38 -11.04
CA SER A 113 5.84 -6.07 -9.62
C SER A 113 6.84 -7.00 -8.94
N ILE A 114 7.53 -6.47 -7.93
CA ILE A 114 8.31 -7.24 -6.95
C ILE A 114 7.52 -7.41 -5.64
N SER A 115 8.07 -8.19 -4.70
CA SER A 115 7.34 -8.67 -3.52
C SER A 115 6.93 -7.60 -2.52
N ASN A 116 7.41 -6.35 -2.61
CA ASN A 116 7.13 -5.29 -1.64
C ASN A 116 6.61 -3.98 -2.29
N ASP A 117 6.19 -4.03 -3.55
CA ASP A 117 5.69 -2.86 -4.26
C ASP A 117 4.34 -2.35 -3.72
N ILE A 118 4.05 -1.07 -3.99
CA ILE A 118 2.73 -0.46 -3.79
C ILE A 118 2.02 -0.40 -5.15
N ILE A 119 0.88 -1.07 -5.25
CA ILE A 119 0.07 -1.12 -6.48
C ILE A 119 -1.11 -0.16 -6.37
N LEU A 120 -1.22 0.76 -7.32
CA LEU A 120 -2.33 1.71 -7.43
C LEU A 120 -3.30 1.24 -8.52
N ASP A 121 -4.59 1.17 -8.16
CA ASP A 121 -5.69 1.03 -9.11
C ASP A 121 -6.70 2.13 -8.85
N PHE A 122 -6.72 3.14 -9.73
CA PHE A 122 -7.58 4.30 -9.59
C PHE A 122 -8.95 4.16 -10.29
N PHE A 123 -9.23 2.98 -10.82
CA PHE A 123 -10.54 2.57 -11.34
C PHE A 123 -10.88 1.18 -10.80
N SER A 124 -10.82 1.05 -9.48
CA SER A 124 -10.81 -0.27 -8.84
C SER A 124 -12.09 -1.08 -9.09
N GLY A 125 -13.24 -0.44 -9.31
CA GLY A 125 -14.51 -1.08 -9.61
C GLY A 125 -14.85 -2.16 -8.57
N SER A 126 -14.95 -3.41 -9.02
CA SER A 126 -15.14 -4.56 -8.13
C SER A 126 -13.94 -4.93 -7.26
N ALA A 127 -12.83 -4.19 -7.26
CA ALA A 127 -11.60 -4.45 -6.51
C ALA A 127 -10.88 -5.78 -6.83
N SER A 128 -10.92 -6.22 -8.10
CA SER A 128 -10.19 -7.42 -8.55
C SER A 128 -8.68 -7.33 -8.34
N THR A 129 -8.12 -6.12 -8.40
CA THR A 129 -6.67 -5.87 -8.20
C THR A 129 -6.24 -6.18 -6.77
N ALA A 130 -6.97 -5.69 -5.76
CA ALA A 130 -6.70 -6.02 -4.36
C ALA A 130 -6.83 -7.53 -4.09
N HIS A 131 -7.84 -8.20 -4.67
CA HIS A 131 -7.99 -9.65 -4.59
C HIS A 131 -6.75 -10.39 -5.14
N ALA A 132 -6.26 -9.96 -6.32
CA ALA A 132 -5.09 -10.55 -6.95
C ALA A 132 -3.81 -10.35 -6.11
N ILE A 133 -3.65 -9.18 -5.49
CA ILE A 133 -2.48 -8.84 -4.66
C ILE A 133 -2.44 -9.70 -3.40
N MET A 134 -3.55 -9.80 -2.66
CA MET A 134 -3.62 -10.66 -1.47
C MET A 134 -3.35 -12.12 -1.83
N SER A 135 -3.89 -12.59 -2.96
CA SER A 135 -3.65 -13.96 -3.45
C SER A 135 -2.17 -14.18 -3.79
N LEU A 136 -1.54 -13.22 -4.45
CA LEU A 136 -0.13 -13.32 -4.84
C LEU A 136 0.78 -13.31 -3.60
N ASN A 137 0.53 -12.40 -2.64
CA ASN A 137 1.27 -12.35 -1.37
C ASN A 137 1.16 -13.68 -0.60
N ALA A 138 0.00 -14.31 -0.58
CA ALA A 138 -0.17 -15.64 0.04
C ALA A 138 0.58 -16.75 -0.73
N GLU A 139 0.69 -16.65 -2.05
CA GLU A 139 1.39 -17.61 -2.90
C GLU A 139 2.92 -17.52 -2.78
N ASP A 140 3.46 -16.30 -2.82
CA ASP A 140 4.90 -16.05 -2.90
C ASP A 140 5.52 -15.48 -1.62
N LYS A 141 4.74 -15.40 -0.53
CA LYS A 141 5.13 -14.79 0.75
C LYS A 141 5.57 -13.33 0.60
N GLY A 142 4.99 -12.63 -0.38
CA GLY A 142 5.19 -11.21 -0.58
C GLY A 142 4.46 -10.34 0.43
N SER A 143 4.82 -9.05 0.42
CA SER A 143 4.27 -7.98 1.24
C SER A 143 3.83 -6.79 0.37
N ARG A 144 3.31 -7.06 -0.84
CA ARG A 144 2.80 -6.02 -1.74
C ARG A 144 1.63 -5.30 -1.10
N LYS A 145 1.59 -3.98 -1.23
CA LYS A 145 0.51 -3.13 -0.71
C LYS A 145 -0.34 -2.63 -1.86
N PHE A 146 -1.57 -2.20 -1.55
CA PHE A 146 -2.49 -1.69 -2.56
C PHE A 146 -3.14 -0.37 -2.15
N ILE A 147 -3.42 0.47 -3.14
CA ILE A 147 -4.24 1.67 -3.02
C ILE A 147 -5.34 1.56 -4.07
N MET A 148 -6.58 1.36 -3.63
CA MET A 148 -7.75 1.28 -4.50
C MET A 148 -8.52 2.60 -4.43
N ILE A 149 -8.74 3.24 -5.58
CA ILE A 149 -9.59 4.43 -5.67
C ILE A 149 -10.85 4.06 -6.48
N GLN A 150 -11.99 4.50 -5.98
CA GLN A 150 -13.28 4.35 -6.64
C GLN A 150 -14.12 5.59 -6.35
N THR A 151 -14.80 6.09 -7.37
CA THR A 151 -15.77 7.18 -7.24
C THR A 151 -17.00 6.69 -6.48
N ASN A 152 -17.48 7.51 -5.54
CA ASN A 152 -18.70 7.20 -4.77
C ASN A 152 -19.99 7.69 -5.47
N GLU A 153 -19.86 8.33 -6.64
CA GLU A 153 -20.97 8.88 -7.42
C GLU A 153 -21.81 7.80 -8.11
N GLU A 154 -21.20 6.65 -8.42
CA GLU A 154 -21.85 5.52 -9.07
C GLU A 154 -22.69 4.72 -8.07
N LYS A 155 -23.94 5.15 -7.88
CA LYS A 155 -24.93 4.46 -7.05
C LYS A 155 -25.41 3.17 -7.71
N CYS A 156 -25.73 2.18 -6.88
CA CYS A 156 -26.40 0.97 -7.35
C CYS A 156 -27.87 1.28 -7.71
N ASP A 157 -28.38 0.68 -8.78
CA ASP A 157 -29.80 0.72 -9.11
C ASP A 157 -30.60 0.07 -7.98
N GLU A 158 -31.68 0.70 -7.53
CA GLU A 158 -32.50 0.23 -6.40
C GLU A 158 -33.11 -1.17 -6.63
N ASN A 159 -33.26 -1.58 -7.89
CA ASN A 159 -33.76 -2.89 -8.28
C ASN A 159 -32.64 -3.93 -8.50
N SER A 160 -31.37 -3.52 -8.44
CA SER A 160 -30.23 -4.41 -8.62
C SER A 160 -30.06 -5.39 -7.44
N GLU A 161 -29.47 -6.55 -7.71
CA GLU A 161 -29.12 -7.50 -6.64
C GLU A 161 -28.10 -6.92 -5.66
N ALA A 162 -27.22 -6.02 -6.14
CA ALA A 162 -26.30 -5.29 -5.28
C ALA A 162 -27.04 -4.44 -4.23
N TYR A 163 -28.05 -3.69 -4.65
CA TYR A 163 -28.84 -2.85 -3.74
C TYR A 163 -29.67 -3.70 -2.77
N LYS A 164 -30.27 -4.78 -3.25
CA LYS A 164 -30.99 -5.76 -2.39
C LYS A 164 -30.07 -6.42 -1.37
N ALA A 165 -28.80 -6.61 -1.70
CA ALA A 165 -27.75 -7.08 -0.79
C ALA A 165 -27.23 -6.00 0.18
N GLY A 166 -27.75 -4.76 0.09
CA GLY A 166 -27.42 -3.64 1.00
C GLY A 166 -26.33 -2.70 0.49
N PHE A 167 -25.82 -2.89 -0.72
CA PHE A 167 -24.78 -2.04 -1.29
C PHE A 167 -25.37 -0.80 -1.96
N LYS A 168 -24.99 0.38 -1.48
CA LYS A 168 -25.52 1.67 -1.99
C LYS A 168 -24.78 2.18 -3.23
N ASN A 169 -23.51 1.82 -3.37
CA ASN A 169 -22.64 2.24 -4.47
C ASN A 169 -21.55 1.19 -4.72
N ILE A 170 -20.78 1.40 -5.80
CA ILE A 170 -19.70 0.49 -6.19
C ILE A 170 -18.60 0.37 -5.11
N CYS A 171 -18.28 1.46 -4.40
CA CYS A 171 -17.27 1.41 -3.33
C CYS A 171 -17.64 0.40 -2.24
N GLU A 172 -18.93 0.30 -1.86
CA GLU A 172 -19.39 -0.68 -0.87
C GLU A 172 -19.16 -2.12 -1.36
N ILE A 173 -19.41 -2.40 -2.64
CA ILE A 173 -19.18 -3.71 -3.25
C ILE A 173 -17.68 -4.04 -3.26
N GLY A 174 -16.84 -3.08 -3.67
CA GLY A 174 -15.39 -3.23 -3.71
C GLY A 174 -14.82 -3.52 -2.32
N LYS A 175 -15.17 -2.72 -1.31
CA LYS A 175 -14.78 -2.94 0.10
C LYS A 175 -15.18 -4.32 0.59
N GLU A 176 -16.41 -4.73 0.32
CA GLU A 176 -16.91 -6.02 0.76
C GLU A 176 -16.22 -7.18 0.04
N ARG A 177 -15.89 -7.03 -1.24
CA ARG A 177 -15.09 -8.04 -1.96
C ARG A 177 -13.72 -8.17 -1.34
N ILE A 178 -13.01 -7.07 -1.08
CA ILE A 178 -11.67 -7.10 -0.45
C ILE A 178 -11.75 -7.86 0.86
N ARG A 179 -12.71 -7.50 1.73
CA ARG A 179 -12.91 -8.16 3.02
C ARG A 179 -13.12 -9.66 2.86
N ARG A 180 -14.11 -10.08 2.05
CA ARG A 180 -14.45 -11.51 1.89
C ARG A 180 -13.36 -12.30 1.17
N ALA A 181 -12.69 -11.71 0.18
CA ALA A 181 -11.59 -12.34 -0.53
C ALA A 181 -10.40 -12.57 0.40
N GLY A 182 -10.02 -11.55 1.20
CA GLY A 182 -8.97 -11.67 2.20
C GLY A 182 -9.26 -12.77 3.22
N GLU A 183 -10.48 -12.79 3.77
CA GLU A 183 -10.93 -13.85 4.68
C GLU A 183 -10.84 -15.25 4.06
N LYS A 184 -11.27 -15.38 2.81
CA LYS A 184 -11.19 -16.65 2.08
C LYS A 184 -9.74 -17.08 1.85
N ILE A 185 -8.86 -16.16 1.43
CA ILE A 185 -7.44 -16.46 1.20
C ILE A 185 -6.78 -16.89 2.51
N ARG A 186 -7.05 -16.18 3.62
CA ARG A 186 -6.53 -16.56 4.94
C ARG A 186 -6.95 -17.98 5.32
N GLU A 187 -8.22 -18.34 5.11
CA GLU A 187 -8.70 -19.70 5.37
C GLU A 187 -8.06 -20.74 4.45
N ASP A 188 -7.94 -20.46 3.15
CA ASP A 188 -7.34 -21.36 2.16
C ASP A 188 -5.85 -21.63 2.42
N TYR A 189 -5.18 -20.73 3.17
CA TYR A 189 -3.74 -20.79 3.45
C TYR A 189 -3.39 -20.99 4.94
N LYS A 190 -4.39 -21.18 5.82
CA LYS A 190 -4.21 -21.26 7.27
C LYS A 190 -3.21 -22.33 7.76
N ASP A 191 -3.10 -23.43 7.01
CA ASP A 191 -2.26 -24.58 7.37
C ASP A 191 -0.86 -24.51 6.73
N LYS A 192 -0.51 -23.41 6.06
CA LYS A 192 0.81 -23.22 5.43
C LYS A 192 1.73 -22.41 6.34
N GLU A 193 2.93 -22.95 6.59
CA GLU A 193 3.96 -22.29 7.39
C GLU A 193 4.43 -20.94 6.79
N GLY A 194 4.57 -19.93 7.65
CA GLY A 194 5.09 -18.60 7.29
C GLY A 194 4.06 -17.70 6.63
N LEU A 195 2.77 -17.91 6.91
CA LEU A 195 1.62 -17.10 6.47
C LEU A 195 0.68 -16.76 7.64
N GLU A 196 1.15 -16.93 8.88
CA GLU A 196 0.41 -16.62 10.10
C GLU A 196 0.02 -15.13 10.15
N ASP A 197 0.90 -14.27 9.61
CA ASP A 197 0.76 -12.81 9.58
C ASP A 197 0.35 -12.27 8.18
N LEU A 198 -0.40 -13.04 7.39
CA LEU A 198 -0.88 -12.58 6.09
C LEU A 198 -1.74 -11.31 6.23
N ASP A 199 -1.22 -10.18 5.75
CA ASP A 199 -1.94 -8.90 5.77
C ASP A 199 -3.07 -8.86 4.74
N ILE A 200 -4.29 -9.05 5.24
CA ILE A 200 -5.55 -8.88 4.50
C ILE A 200 -6.27 -7.59 4.88
N GLY A 201 -5.64 -6.75 5.72
CA GLY A 201 -6.21 -5.54 6.26
C GLY A 201 -6.23 -4.41 5.25
N PHE A 202 -7.16 -3.48 5.43
CA PHE A 202 -7.17 -2.23 4.67
C PHE A 202 -7.88 -1.13 5.47
N LYS A 203 -7.51 0.12 5.19
CA LYS A 203 -8.21 1.30 5.70
C LYS A 203 -9.05 1.90 4.59
N VAL A 204 -10.16 2.51 4.97
CA VAL A 204 -11.08 3.18 4.04
C VAL A 204 -11.07 4.67 4.33
N PHE A 205 -10.79 5.46 3.30
CA PHE A 205 -10.80 6.91 3.37
C PHE A 205 -11.79 7.47 2.35
N ARG A 206 -12.26 8.67 2.61
CA ARG A 206 -13.07 9.47 1.67
C ARG A 206 -12.44 10.85 1.56
N VAL A 207 -12.60 11.48 0.40
CA VAL A 207 -12.28 12.90 0.26
C VAL A 207 -13.33 13.70 1.04
N GLY A 208 -12.87 14.67 1.81
CA GLY A 208 -13.70 15.59 2.57
C GLY A 208 -13.04 16.96 2.63
N ASP A 209 -13.79 17.96 3.11
CA ASP A 209 -13.27 19.30 3.36
C ASP A 209 -12.33 19.30 4.57
N THR A 210 -11.54 20.38 4.72
CA THR A 210 -10.63 20.56 5.87
C THR A 210 -11.41 20.52 7.18
N ASN A 211 -10.95 19.69 8.12
CA ASN A 211 -11.48 19.62 9.48
C ASN A 211 -10.91 20.74 10.35
N ILE A 212 -9.70 21.21 10.04
CA ILE A 212 -9.00 22.24 10.84
C ILE A 212 -9.32 23.64 10.28
N ARG A 213 -9.61 24.58 11.17
CA ARG A 213 -9.77 26.02 10.89
C ARG A 213 -8.44 26.73 11.02
N TRP A 214 -7.70 26.77 9.92
CA TRP A 214 -6.47 27.54 9.86
C TRP A 214 -6.81 29.04 9.94
N PHE A 215 -6.52 29.67 11.08
CA PHE A 215 -6.84 31.07 11.38
C PHE A 215 -6.48 32.07 10.25
N SER A 216 -5.50 31.75 9.40
CA SER A 216 -5.14 32.59 8.24
C SER A 216 -6.19 32.67 7.12
N GLU A 217 -7.05 31.66 6.97
CA GLU A 217 -8.08 31.62 5.92
C GLU A 217 -9.39 32.30 6.36
N ALA A 218 -9.75 32.19 7.64
CA ALA A 218 -10.91 32.86 8.23
C ALA A 218 -10.81 34.39 8.21
N ILE A 219 -9.60 34.94 8.34
CA ILE A 219 -9.36 36.39 8.25
C ILE A 219 -9.45 36.89 6.80
N LYS A 220 -9.09 36.06 5.81
CA LYS A 220 -9.15 36.44 4.38
C LYS A 220 -10.57 36.49 3.81
N SER A 221 -11.52 35.77 4.41
CA SER A 221 -12.92 35.69 3.95
C SER A 221 -13.87 36.65 4.67
N ALA A 222 -13.34 37.63 5.41
CA ALA A 222 -14.06 38.53 6.32
C ALA A 222 -15.44 38.99 5.82
N ASN A 223 -16.48 38.41 6.45
CA ASN A 223 -17.75 39.07 6.79
C ASN A 223 -18.56 38.20 7.79
N MET A 224 -17.92 37.63 8.81
CA MET A 224 -18.65 36.95 9.88
C MET A 224 -18.75 37.86 11.10
N GLU A 225 -19.98 38.29 11.41
CA GLU A 225 -20.35 38.70 12.77
C GLU A 225 -19.96 37.56 13.71
N ILE A 226 -18.96 37.81 14.56
CA ILE A 226 -18.48 36.82 15.52
C ILE A 226 -19.52 36.79 16.65
N ASP A 227 -20.34 35.76 16.62
CA ASP A 227 -21.25 35.42 17.71
C ASP A 227 -20.41 35.10 18.96
N GLU A 228 -20.52 35.93 20.00
CA GLU A 228 -19.75 35.79 21.25
C GLU A 228 -19.96 34.42 21.91
N ALA A 229 -21.10 33.76 21.67
CA ALA A 229 -21.36 32.40 22.16
C ALA A 229 -20.45 31.34 21.50
N LYS A 230 -19.99 31.56 20.25
CA LYS A 230 -19.08 30.65 19.54
C LYS A 230 -17.62 30.78 19.98
N LEU A 231 -17.26 31.88 20.66
CA LEU A 231 -15.91 32.07 21.21
C LEU A 231 -15.66 31.24 22.47
N LEU A 232 -16.72 30.74 23.12
CA LEU A 232 -16.63 29.92 24.33
C LEU A 232 -16.39 28.44 24.04
N ASP A 233 -16.75 27.98 22.84
CA ASP A 233 -16.54 26.61 22.40
C ASP A 233 -15.18 26.51 21.68
N LYS A 234 -14.20 25.94 22.39
CA LYS A 234 -12.84 25.77 21.88
C LYS A 234 -12.81 24.94 20.60
N ASP A 235 -13.66 23.92 20.47
CA ASP A 235 -13.73 23.09 19.26
C ASP A 235 -14.21 23.88 18.07
N MET A 236 -15.18 24.76 18.29
CA MET A 236 -15.65 25.66 17.24
C MET A 236 -14.63 26.75 16.88
N LEU A 237 -13.60 27.00 17.68
CA LEU A 237 -12.49 27.88 17.30
C LEU A 237 -11.53 27.17 16.33
N ASP A 238 -11.15 25.94 16.65
CA ASP A 238 -10.07 25.23 15.93
C ASP A 238 -10.57 24.33 14.79
N PHE A 239 -11.84 23.91 14.82
CA PHE A 239 -12.35 22.88 13.91
C PHE A 239 -13.63 23.29 13.16
N ASN A 240 -13.78 22.77 11.95
CA ASN A 240 -14.97 22.92 11.11
C ASN A 240 -16.09 21.97 11.55
N GLN A 241 -17.32 22.29 11.18
CA GLN A 241 -18.47 21.45 11.55
C GLN A 241 -18.34 20.04 10.95
N GLY A 242 -18.75 19.04 11.74
CA GLY A 242 -18.70 17.63 11.33
C GLY A 242 -17.34 16.97 11.47
N TYR A 243 -16.35 17.67 12.06
CA TYR A 243 -15.05 17.09 12.37
C TYR A 243 -15.18 15.92 13.35
N THR A 244 -14.21 15.01 13.28
CA THR A 244 -13.93 14.05 14.35
C THR A 244 -12.44 14.12 14.68
N ASP A 245 -12.06 13.76 15.90
CA ASP A 245 -10.65 13.78 16.33
C ASP A 245 -9.77 12.96 15.39
N ILE A 246 -10.26 11.80 14.96
CA ILE A 246 -9.51 10.92 14.07
C ILE A 246 -9.35 11.54 12.67
N ASP A 247 -10.37 12.25 12.16
CA ASP A 247 -10.27 12.95 10.87
C ASP A 247 -9.28 14.13 10.94
N VAL A 248 -9.25 14.85 12.06
CA VAL A 248 -8.24 15.90 12.34
C VAL A 248 -6.83 15.29 12.37
N VAL A 249 -6.65 14.17 13.09
CA VAL A 249 -5.35 13.47 13.17
C VAL A 249 -4.90 12.96 11.80
N TYR A 250 -5.80 12.41 10.97
CA TYR A 250 -5.46 11.99 9.61
C TYR A 250 -5.19 13.17 8.67
N GLU A 251 -5.88 14.30 8.83
CA GLU A 251 -5.56 15.52 8.07
C GLU A 251 -4.15 16.01 8.40
N ILE A 252 -3.78 16.03 9.69
CA ILE A 252 -2.42 16.36 10.13
C ILE A 252 -1.43 15.37 9.53
N LEU A 253 -1.67 14.07 9.66
CA LEU A 253 -0.82 13.01 9.11
C LEU A 253 -0.60 13.18 7.60
N LEU A 254 -1.64 13.53 6.82
CA LEU A 254 -1.53 13.76 5.38
C LEU A 254 -0.69 14.98 5.01
N ARG A 255 -0.59 15.99 5.88
CA ARG A 255 0.30 17.14 5.65
C ARG A 255 1.78 16.77 5.80
N HIS A 256 2.08 15.64 6.43
CA HIS A 256 3.41 15.07 6.48
C HIS A 256 3.68 14.23 5.22
N ARG A 257 4.57 14.72 4.34
CA ARG A 257 4.81 14.12 3.01
C ARG A 257 5.39 12.71 3.01
N ASP A 258 5.89 12.22 4.16
CA ASP A 258 6.65 10.97 4.26
C ASP A 258 6.01 9.94 5.20
N ILE A 259 4.73 10.11 5.55
CA ILE A 259 4.01 9.17 6.42
C ILE A 259 2.91 8.47 5.62
N PRO A 260 2.95 7.13 5.51
CA PRO A 260 1.94 6.41 4.75
C PRO A 260 0.58 6.42 5.48
N LEU A 261 -0.51 6.42 4.74
CA LEU A 261 -1.88 6.31 5.30
C LEU A 261 -2.11 5.02 6.12
N SER A 262 -1.30 3.99 5.87
CA SER A 262 -1.30 2.75 6.63
C SER A 262 -0.58 2.85 7.97
N ALA A 263 0.08 3.97 8.29
CA ALA A 263 0.72 4.20 9.58
C ALA A 263 -0.26 3.98 10.74
N ASN A 264 0.23 3.41 11.82
CA ASN A 264 -0.56 3.20 13.02
C ASN A 264 -0.87 4.57 13.68
N VAL A 265 -2.11 4.72 14.11
CA VAL A 265 -2.62 5.91 14.82
C VAL A 265 -3.27 5.37 16.09
N GLU A 266 -2.71 5.73 17.24
CA GLU A 266 -3.14 5.25 18.54
C GLU A 266 -3.63 6.41 19.40
N LYS A 267 -4.67 6.17 20.19
CA LYS A 267 -5.13 7.11 21.21
C LYS A 267 -4.43 6.78 22.53
N ILE A 268 -3.77 7.75 23.14
CA ILE A 268 -3.07 7.58 24.42
C ILE A 268 -3.91 8.17 25.55
N GLU A 269 -4.93 7.43 25.99
CA GLU A 269 -5.84 7.86 27.06
C GLU A 269 -5.14 8.07 28.41
N ALA A 270 -3.96 7.47 28.60
CA ALA A 270 -3.14 7.70 29.79
C ALA A 270 -2.61 9.15 29.86
N ILE A 271 -2.45 9.83 28.73
CA ILE A 271 -1.95 11.21 28.64
C ILE A 271 -3.10 12.21 28.73
N GLY A 272 -4.06 12.11 27.82
CA GLY A 272 -5.21 13.00 27.71
C GLY A 272 -6.39 12.30 27.05
N GLU A 273 -7.59 12.86 27.19
CA GLU A 273 -8.81 12.28 26.65
C GLU A 273 -8.85 12.33 25.12
N ARG A 274 -8.15 13.29 24.51
CA ARG A 274 -8.11 13.53 23.06
C ARG A 274 -6.67 13.62 22.54
N THR A 275 -5.76 12.85 23.15
CA THR A 275 -4.36 12.76 22.74
C THR A 275 -4.09 11.51 21.92
N TYR A 276 -3.42 11.69 20.78
CA TYR A 276 -3.10 10.65 19.80
C TYR A 276 -1.60 10.64 19.50
N ILE A 277 -1.11 9.49 19.03
CA ILE A 277 0.23 9.33 18.48
C ILE A 277 0.15 8.59 17.15
N PHE A 278 0.99 8.98 16.21
CA PHE A 278 1.24 8.18 15.01
C PHE A 278 2.74 8.04 14.74
N THR A 279 3.10 6.95 14.05
CA THR A 279 4.49 6.55 13.77
C THR A 279 5.39 6.53 15.01
N ASP A 280 4.80 6.31 16.20
CA ASP A 280 5.42 6.32 17.54
C ASP A 280 6.23 7.59 17.88
N THR A 281 6.08 8.66 17.10
CA THR A 281 7.00 9.80 17.12
C THR A 281 6.33 11.15 16.94
N VAL A 282 5.06 11.18 16.50
CA VAL A 282 4.29 12.41 16.35
C VAL A 282 3.08 12.36 17.26
N VAL A 283 3.08 13.21 18.29
CA VAL A 283 1.97 13.34 19.24
C VAL A 283 1.06 14.47 18.78
N VAL A 284 -0.25 14.24 18.82
CA VAL A 284 -1.30 15.22 18.55
C VAL A 284 -2.20 15.29 19.77
N CYS A 285 -2.14 16.40 20.51
CA CYS A 285 -2.96 16.66 21.69
C CYS A 285 -4.10 17.62 21.32
N LEU A 286 -5.32 17.08 21.23
CA LEU A 286 -6.55 17.83 20.91
C LEU A 286 -7.36 18.15 22.18
N ASP A 287 -6.81 17.90 23.36
CA ASP A 287 -7.44 18.20 24.64
C ASP A 287 -7.73 19.71 24.78
N GLU A 288 -8.95 20.06 25.20
CA GLU A 288 -9.38 21.45 25.38
C GLU A 288 -8.58 22.20 26.45
N ILE A 289 -7.98 21.48 27.39
CA ILE A 289 -7.17 22.04 28.48
C ILE A 289 -5.89 21.21 28.58
N VAL A 290 -4.75 21.87 28.39
CA VAL A 290 -3.43 21.27 28.58
C VAL A 290 -2.87 21.73 29.91
N ASN A 291 -2.73 20.80 30.85
CA ASN A 291 -2.16 21.05 32.18
C ASN A 291 -0.74 20.49 32.31
N GLU A 292 -0.07 20.75 33.44
CA GLU A 292 1.30 20.27 33.68
C GLU A 292 1.42 18.75 33.63
N GLU A 293 0.38 18.00 34.02
CA GLU A 293 0.38 16.55 34.02
C GLU A 293 0.42 15.98 32.59
N ILE A 294 -0.38 16.53 31.67
CA ILE A 294 -0.35 16.18 30.24
C ILE A 294 1.05 16.44 29.69
N ILE A 295 1.62 17.61 29.97
CA ILE A 295 2.96 17.99 29.51
C ILE A 295 4.03 17.02 30.01
N ASP A 296 4.01 16.69 31.31
CA ASP A 296 4.97 15.77 31.91
C ASP A 296 4.84 14.35 31.31
N LYS A 297 3.62 13.88 31.08
CA LYS A 297 3.39 12.55 30.48
C LYS A 297 3.85 12.49 29.04
N ILE A 298 3.58 13.52 28.21
CA ILE A 298 4.11 13.61 26.84
C ILE A 298 5.64 13.59 26.85
N ALA A 299 6.26 14.32 27.77
CA ALA A 299 7.72 14.37 27.90
C ALA A 299 8.35 13.03 28.32
N SER A 300 7.57 12.16 28.96
CA SER A 300 8.02 10.85 29.45
C SER A 300 7.83 9.69 28.45
N LEU A 301 7.29 9.98 27.26
CA LEU A 301 7.08 8.96 26.21
C LEU A 301 8.40 8.39 25.69
N GLU A 302 8.42 7.08 25.49
CA GLU A 302 9.54 6.33 24.90
C GLU A 302 9.02 5.46 23.74
N PRO A 303 9.56 5.61 22.50
CA PRO A 303 10.62 6.55 22.14
C PRO A 303 10.17 8.01 22.21
N MET A 304 11.12 8.91 22.49
CA MET A 304 10.87 10.35 22.56
C MET A 304 10.19 10.88 21.28
N PRO A 305 9.08 11.62 21.38
CA PRO A 305 8.43 12.24 20.24
C PRO A 305 9.36 13.21 19.51
N THR A 306 9.40 13.09 18.18
CA THR A 306 10.11 14.04 17.30
C THR A 306 9.26 15.26 16.99
N LYS A 307 7.94 15.15 17.17
CA LYS A 307 7.00 16.23 16.95
C LYS A 307 5.83 16.16 17.90
N ILE A 308 5.43 17.31 18.44
CA ILE A 308 4.29 17.43 19.33
C ILE A 308 3.42 18.56 18.79
N ILE A 309 2.15 18.27 18.57
CA ILE A 309 1.18 19.19 17.98
C ILE A 309 0.09 19.40 19.02
N PHE A 310 -0.13 20.66 19.39
CA PHE A 310 -1.24 21.04 20.26
C PHE A 310 -2.24 21.85 19.45
N ARG A 311 -3.52 21.78 19.81
CA ARG A 311 -4.48 22.81 19.37
C ARG A 311 -4.18 24.15 20.07
N ASP A 312 -4.31 25.26 19.37
CA ASP A 312 -3.94 26.57 19.92
C ASP A 312 -4.88 27.03 21.05
N SER A 313 -6.19 26.83 20.89
CA SER A 313 -7.18 27.26 21.88
C SER A 313 -7.05 26.58 23.25
N ALA A 314 -6.30 25.48 23.36
CA ALA A 314 -6.03 24.82 24.64
C ALA A 314 -5.37 25.75 25.65
N PHE A 315 -4.58 26.71 25.18
CA PHE A 315 -3.86 27.69 26.02
C PHE A 315 -4.61 29.02 26.19
N GLY A 316 -5.74 29.21 25.49
CA GLY A 316 -6.52 30.45 25.53
C GLY A 316 -5.70 31.69 25.12
N ALA A 317 -6.00 32.84 25.72
CA ALA A 317 -5.21 34.06 25.55
C ALA A 317 -3.99 34.14 26.50
N ASP A 318 -3.72 33.08 27.26
CA ASP A 318 -2.66 33.07 28.27
C ASP A 318 -1.32 32.66 27.65
N ILE A 319 -0.63 33.67 27.11
CA ILE A 319 0.72 33.54 26.55
C ILE A 319 1.69 32.99 27.60
N SER A 320 1.50 33.34 28.88
CA SER A 320 2.39 32.88 29.96
C SER A 320 2.21 31.39 30.20
N LEU A 321 0.97 30.89 30.22
CA LEU A 321 0.69 29.46 30.34
C LEU A 321 1.31 28.68 29.17
N LYS A 322 1.18 29.19 27.95
CA LYS A 322 1.77 28.60 26.75
C LYS A 322 3.29 28.52 26.87
N GLU A 323 3.97 29.65 27.13
CA GLU A 323 5.42 29.71 27.28
C GLU A 323 5.92 28.82 28.42
N ASN A 324 5.29 28.86 29.59
CA ASN A 324 5.65 28.03 30.74
C ASN A 324 5.50 26.54 30.45
N SER A 325 4.44 26.15 29.74
CA SER A 325 4.22 24.76 29.34
C SER A 325 5.32 24.29 28.39
N MET A 326 5.77 25.14 27.46
CA MET A 326 6.85 24.79 26.54
C MET A 326 8.21 24.69 27.24
N ILE A 327 8.51 25.62 28.15
CA ILE A 327 9.72 25.58 28.99
C ILE A 327 9.74 24.31 29.84
N ARG A 328 8.59 23.93 30.43
CA ARG A 328 8.47 22.71 31.21
C ARG A 328 8.70 21.47 30.36
N LEU A 329 8.05 21.40 29.19
CA LEU A 329 8.23 20.31 28.24
C LEU A 329 9.70 20.15 27.84
N GLU A 330 10.38 21.26 27.52
CA GLU A 330 11.82 21.31 27.26
C GLU A 330 12.66 20.75 28.41
N ALA A 331 12.34 21.17 29.65
CA ALA A 331 13.07 20.75 30.84
C ALA A 331 12.89 19.25 31.11
N GLN A 332 11.67 18.73 30.97
CA GLN A 332 11.38 17.31 31.18
C GLN A 332 11.99 16.44 30.08
N ILE A 333 11.88 16.85 28.81
CA ILE A 333 12.52 16.14 27.70
C ILE A 333 14.03 16.03 27.92
N LYS A 334 14.70 17.12 28.36
CA LYS A 334 16.14 17.08 28.69
C LYS A 334 16.45 16.13 29.84
N LYS A 335 15.54 16.00 30.81
CA LYS A 335 15.68 15.07 31.94
C LYS A 335 15.52 13.62 31.51
N HIS A 336 14.62 13.33 30.57
CA HIS A 336 14.33 11.97 30.08
C HIS A 336 15.33 11.49 28.99
N SER A 337 15.79 12.37 28.09
CA SER A 337 16.66 12.02 26.96
C SER A 337 18.16 11.78 27.29
N GLY A 338 18.60 12.05 28.52
CA GLY A 338 20.01 11.90 28.91
C GLY A 338 20.96 12.89 28.22
N LEU A 339 22.21 12.49 27.96
CA LEU A 339 23.25 13.36 27.35
C LEU A 339 23.07 13.55 25.82
N GLU A 340 22.21 12.76 25.17
CA GLU A 340 21.95 12.88 23.74
C GLU A 340 20.78 13.82 23.47
N LYS A 341 21.08 15.03 22.97
CA LYS A 341 20.06 15.98 22.51
C LYS A 341 19.39 15.44 21.25
N LYS A 342 18.21 14.83 21.38
CA LYS A 342 17.33 14.54 20.25
C LYS A 342 16.55 15.82 19.88
N ALA A 343 16.56 16.16 18.59
CA ALA A 343 15.81 17.30 18.08
C ALA A 343 14.32 16.96 18.01
N TYR A 344 13.47 17.89 18.44
CA TYR A 344 12.02 17.78 18.32
C TYR A 344 11.43 19.13 17.91
N ARG A 345 10.17 19.10 17.46
CA ARG A 345 9.43 20.30 17.05
C ARG A 345 8.08 20.37 17.76
N ILE A 346 7.68 21.59 18.10
CA ILE A 346 6.34 21.87 18.63
C ILE A 346 5.60 22.71 17.60
N GLU A 347 4.36 22.31 17.29
CA GLU A 347 3.47 23.06 16.41
C GLU A 347 2.12 23.28 17.08
N PHE A 348 1.43 24.32 16.63
CA PHE A 348 0.07 24.65 17.04
C PHE A 348 -0.81 24.67 15.80
N ILE A 349 -2.01 24.09 15.93
CA ILE A 349 -3.03 24.07 14.88
C ILE A 349 -4.22 24.93 15.26
#